data_AF-A0A212CYB0-F1
#
_entry.id   AF-A0A212CYB0-F1
#
_cell.length_a   1.000
_cell.length_b   1.000
_cell.length_c   1.000
_cell.angle_alpha   90.00
_cell.angle_beta   90.00
_cell.angle_gamma   90.00
#
_symmetry.space_group_name_H-M   'P 1'
#
loop_
_entity.id
_entity.type
_entity.pdbx_description
1 polymer ?
#
loop_
_entity_poly.entity_id
_entity_poly.type
_entity_poly.pdbx_seq_one_letter_code
_entity_poly.pdbx_strand_id
1 'polypeptide(L)'
;MAYTVECLRDDVDILMEFLLNVTTAPEFRRWEVAALQSQLRIDKAVAFQNPQARVSHPVLKQVAEQFLNIRGGLGLSGAKAKYHGGEIREQNGDSLVHAALVAESAAIGSAEANAFSVLQHVLGAGPHVKRGSNATSCLYQAVAKGVHQPFDILDSLGSTLSHKLHLLEMNKLKAGYLMSLESSEGFLDEVGSQALAAGSYTPPSTVLQQIDAVADADVINAAKKFVSGRKSMATSGNLGHTPFIDDL
;
A
#
# COMPACT_ATOMS: atom_id res chain seq x y z
N MET A 1 0.17 3.02 -13.51
CA MET A 1 -0.97 3.91 -13.82
C MET A 1 -2.08 3.02 -14.34
N ALA A 2 -3.23 3.03 -13.68
CA ALA A 2 -4.39 2.22 -14.05
C ALA A 2 -5.52 3.18 -14.46
N TYR A 3 -6.29 2.80 -15.48
CA TYR A 3 -7.53 3.46 -15.86
C TYR A 3 -8.66 2.53 -15.50
N THR A 4 -9.59 3.03 -14.70
CA THR A 4 -10.70 2.26 -14.14
C THR A 4 -11.98 3.00 -14.48
N VAL A 5 -13.00 2.27 -14.95
CA VAL A 5 -14.30 2.83 -15.28
C VAL A 5 -15.36 1.83 -14.86
N GLU A 6 -16.43 2.31 -14.24
CA GLU A 6 -17.57 1.49 -13.83
C GLU A 6 -18.72 1.67 -14.83
N CYS A 7 -19.35 0.57 -15.22
CA CYS A 7 -20.56 0.58 -16.05
C CYS A 7 -21.46 -0.61 -15.75
N LEU A 8 -22.69 -0.56 -16.27
CA LEU A 8 -23.56 -1.73 -16.29
C LEU A 8 -22.96 -2.82 -17.18
N ARG A 9 -23.27 -4.08 -16.85
CA ARG A 9 -22.69 -5.24 -17.54
C ARG A 9 -23.06 -5.29 -19.03
N ASP A 10 -24.20 -4.71 -19.40
CA ASP A 10 -24.69 -4.67 -20.78
C ASP A 10 -23.93 -3.65 -21.65
N ASP A 11 -23.22 -2.68 -21.03
CA ASP A 11 -22.52 -1.58 -21.72
C ASP A 11 -20.99 -1.81 -21.84
N VAL A 12 -20.51 -3.02 -21.49
CA VAL A 12 -19.06 -3.30 -21.42
C VAL A 12 -18.36 -3.14 -22.77
N ASP A 13 -19.04 -3.48 -23.88
CA ASP A 13 -18.44 -3.36 -25.21
C ASP A 13 -18.13 -1.89 -25.56
N ILE A 14 -19.06 -0.98 -25.23
CA ILE A 14 -18.90 0.47 -25.42
C ILE A 14 -17.78 0.99 -24.52
N LEU A 15 -17.74 0.53 -23.27
CA LEU A 15 -16.72 0.92 -22.30
C LEU A 15 -15.31 0.53 -22.77
N MET A 16 -15.16 -0.68 -23.31
CA MET A 16 -13.86 -1.19 -23.71
C MET A 16 -13.33 -0.47 -24.95
N GLU A 17 -14.19 -0.14 -25.91
CA GLU A 17 -13.82 0.71 -27.05
C GLU A 17 -13.37 2.10 -26.57
N PHE A 18 -14.09 2.69 -25.62
CA PHE A 18 -13.70 3.97 -25.01
C PHE A 18 -12.35 3.89 -24.30
N LEU A 19 -12.15 2.90 -23.44
CA LEU A 19 -10.88 2.69 -22.72
C LEU A 19 -9.71 2.44 -23.67
N LEU A 20 -9.93 1.68 -24.74
CA LEU A 20 -8.92 1.45 -25.76
C LEU A 20 -8.52 2.76 -26.45
N ASN A 21 -9.50 3.54 -26.90
CA ASN A 21 -9.23 4.82 -27.57
C ASN A 21 -8.49 5.79 -26.65
N VAL A 22 -8.91 5.91 -25.38
CA VAL A 22 -8.26 6.79 -24.39
C VAL A 22 -6.83 6.34 -24.08
N THR A 23 -6.56 5.04 -24.02
CA THR A 23 -5.23 4.52 -23.65
C THR A 23 -4.27 4.41 -24.83
N THR A 24 -4.75 4.14 -26.04
CA THR A 24 -3.91 3.85 -27.22
C THR A 24 -3.82 5.01 -28.22
N ALA A 25 -4.81 5.90 -28.24
CA ALA A 25 -4.85 7.06 -29.12
C ALA A 25 -5.14 8.37 -28.36
N PRO A 26 -4.38 8.70 -27.29
CA PRO A 26 -4.61 9.94 -26.56
C PRO A 26 -4.24 11.16 -27.41
N GLU A 27 -5.20 12.06 -27.61
CA GLU A 27 -4.97 13.36 -28.22
C GLU A 27 -4.93 14.45 -27.15
N PHE A 28 -3.76 15.08 -26.98
CA PHE A 28 -3.61 16.18 -26.02
C PHE A 28 -3.70 17.53 -26.73
N ARG A 29 -4.87 18.17 -26.67
CA ARG A 29 -5.03 19.52 -27.21
C ARG A 29 -4.40 20.55 -26.27
N ARG A 30 -3.69 21.54 -26.82
CA ARG A 30 -2.94 22.53 -26.02
C ARG A 30 -3.82 23.28 -25.00
N TRP A 31 -5.06 23.60 -25.37
CA TRP A 31 -6.00 24.30 -24.49
C TRP A 31 -6.55 23.40 -23.37
N GLU A 32 -6.77 22.11 -23.62
CA GLU A 32 -7.18 21.13 -22.60
C GLU A 32 -6.07 20.93 -21.56
N VAL A 33 -4.82 20.78 -22.02
CA VAL A 33 -3.65 20.66 -21.14
C VAL A 33 -3.44 21.93 -20.32
N ALA A 34 -3.61 23.11 -20.93
CA ALA A 34 -3.48 24.38 -20.23
C ALA A 34 -4.58 24.59 -19.18
N ALA A 35 -5.83 24.20 -19.48
CA ALA A 35 -6.93 24.25 -18.54
C ALA A 35 -6.69 23.31 -17.34
N LEU A 36 -6.21 22.09 -17.61
CA LEU A 36 -5.83 21.12 -16.58
C LEU A 36 -4.72 21.65 -15.67
N GLN A 37 -3.80 22.49 -16.15
CA GLN A 37 -2.67 22.96 -15.34
C GLN A 37 -3.08 23.75 -14.08
N SER A 38 -4.20 24.48 -14.14
CA SER A 38 -4.78 25.18 -12.99
C SER A 38 -5.51 24.22 -12.05
N GLN A 39 -6.28 23.28 -12.61
CA GLN A 39 -6.99 22.23 -11.89
C GLN A 39 -6.00 21.30 -11.16
N LEU A 40 -4.91 20.89 -11.81
CA LEU A 40 -3.89 19.99 -11.28
C LEU A 40 -3.12 20.62 -10.10
N ARG A 41 -3.06 21.96 -10.01
CA ARG A 41 -2.54 22.65 -8.81
C ARG A 41 -3.50 22.54 -7.63
N ILE A 42 -4.81 22.55 -7.89
CA ILE A 42 -5.86 22.36 -6.89
C ILE A 42 -5.95 20.88 -6.52
N ASP A 43 -5.98 19.97 -7.50
CA ASP A 43 -6.01 18.52 -7.31
C ASP A 43 -4.72 18.03 -6.63
N LYS A 44 -3.55 18.63 -6.90
CA LYS A 44 -2.32 18.37 -6.11
C LYS A 44 -2.50 18.74 -4.62
N ALA A 45 -3.36 19.70 -4.30
CA ALA A 45 -3.72 20.02 -2.93
C ALA A 45 -4.79 19.06 -2.35
N VAL A 46 -5.59 18.41 -3.19
CA VAL A 46 -6.70 17.52 -2.79
C VAL A 46 -6.34 16.02 -2.81
N ALA A 47 -5.37 15.59 -3.63
CA ALA A 47 -5.03 14.19 -3.91
C ALA A 47 -4.43 13.39 -2.74
N PHE A 48 -4.38 13.94 -1.52
CA PHE A 48 -4.00 13.24 -0.30
C PHE A 48 -5.06 12.25 0.25
N GLN A 49 -6.11 11.88 -0.51
CA GLN A 49 -7.31 11.22 0.04
C GLN A 49 -7.95 10.06 -0.77
N ASN A 50 -7.19 9.02 -1.16
CA ASN A 50 -7.65 7.68 -1.67
C ASN A 50 -7.92 7.48 -3.19
N PRO A 51 -7.67 6.24 -3.68
CA PRO A 51 -8.50 5.62 -4.73
C PRO A 51 -8.64 4.06 -4.64
N GLN A 52 -9.63 3.51 -5.34
CA GLN A 52 -9.87 2.07 -5.62
C GLN A 52 -10.40 1.89 -7.10
N ALA A 53 -10.44 0.65 -7.69
CA ALA A 53 -11.41 0.08 -8.70
C ALA A 53 -10.88 -0.86 -9.83
N ARG A 54 -11.70 -1.81 -10.39
CA ARG A 54 -11.48 -2.62 -11.65
C ARG A 54 -12.78 -3.36 -12.18
N VAL A 55 -12.73 -4.02 -13.39
CA VAL A 55 -13.76 -4.74 -14.25
C VAL A 55 -13.46 -6.25 -14.66
N SER A 56 -14.44 -7.06 -15.16
CA SER A 56 -14.45 -8.56 -15.36
C SER A 56 -13.83 -9.19 -16.65
N HIS A 57 -13.55 -10.53 -16.65
CA HIS A 57 -12.56 -11.24 -17.51
C HIS A 57 -12.96 -11.80 -18.92
N PRO A 58 -14.15 -12.39 -19.19
CA PRO A 58 -14.39 -13.06 -20.47
C PRO A 58 -14.62 -12.09 -21.64
N VAL A 59 -15.28 -10.96 -21.41
CA VAL A 59 -15.43 -9.87 -22.39
C VAL A 59 -14.09 -9.17 -22.63
N LEU A 60 -13.28 -8.99 -21.56
CA LEU A 60 -11.95 -8.39 -21.63
C LEU A 60 -11.04 -9.13 -22.62
N LYS A 61 -11.06 -10.47 -22.61
CA LYS A 61 -10.23 -11.29 -23.50
C LYS A 61 -10.63 -11.12 -24.96
N GLN A 62 -11.93 -11.15 -25.27
CA GLN A 62 -12.43 -11.00 -26.64
C GLN A 62 -12.13 -9.61 -27.21
N VAL A 63 -12.35 -8.54 -26.42
CA VAL A 63 -12.05 -7.16 -26.85
C VAL A 63 -10.54 -6.92 -26.95
N ALA A 64 -9.76 -7.49 -26.04
CA ALA A 64 -8.29 -7.45 -26.13
C ALA A 64 -7.78 -8.10 -27.42
N GLU A 65 -8.22 -9.32 -27.73
CA GLU A 65 -7.77 -10.05 -28.93
C GLU A 65 -8.24 -9.40 -30.24
N GLN A 66 -9.39 -8.74 -30.23
CA GLN A 66 -10.00 -8.15 -31.42
C GLN A 66 -9.47 -6.74 -31.74
N PHE A 67 -9.01 -5.99 -30.72
CA PHE A 67 -8.64 -4.57 -30.90
C PHE A 67 -7.24 -4.17 -30.38
N LEU A 68 -6.55 -4.95 -29.55
CA LEU A 68 -5.16 -4.65 -29.12
C LEU A 68 -4.13 -5.17 -30.13
N ASN A 69 -4.10 -4.58 -31.33
CA ASN A 69 -3.00 -4.80 -32.27
C ASN A 69 -1.88 -3.77 -32.02
N ILE A 70 -1.31 -3.80 -30.81
CA ILE A 70 -0.32 -2.82 -30.35
C ILE A 70 1.06 -3.15 -30.90
N ARG A 71 1.85 -2.14 -31.27
CA ARG A 71 3.29 -2.32 -31.51
C ARG A 71 3.95 -2.82 -30.23
N GLY A 72 4.36 -4.08 -30.19
CA GLY A 72 5.08 -4.67 -29.06
C GLY A 72 6.43 -4.00 -28.86
N GLY A 73 6.70 -3.55 -27.63
CA GLY A 73 8.04 -3.18 -27.16
C GLY A 73 8.64 -4.29 -26.31
N LEU A 74 9.97 -4.40 -26.26
CA LEU A 74 10.68 -5.48 -25.55
C LEU A 74 10.48 -5.54 -24.02
N GLY A 75 9.70 -4.62 -23.43
CA GLY A 75 9.38 -4.64 -22.00
C GLY A 75 10.63 -4.75 -21.12
N LEU A 76 11.58 -3.81 -21.27
CA LEU A 76 12.84 -3.89 -20.54
C LEU A 76 12.61 -3.54 -19.06
N SER A 77 13.08 -4.42 -18.17
CA SER A 77 13.14 -4.13 -16.74
C SER A 77 14.03 -2.90 -16.51
N GLY A 78 13.48 -1.87 -15.85
CA GLY A 78 14.22 -0.66 -15.53
C GLY A 78 15.39 -0.92 -14.57
N ALA A 79 16.28 0.06 -14.41
CA ALA A 79 17.35 -0.04 -13.43
C ALA A 79 16.80 -0.23 -12.00
N LYS A 80 17.40 -1.13 -11.22
CA LYS A 80 16.99 -1.40 -9.84
C LYS A 80 17.07 -0.11 -9.01
N ALA A 81 15.99 0.21 -8.30
CA ALA A 81 15.97 1.30 -7.34
C ALA A 81 16.94 1.00 -6.17
N LYS A 82 17.67 2.03 -5.72
CA LYS A 82 18.54 1.95 -4.53
C LYS A 82 17.92 2.80 -3.44
N TYR A 83 17.73 2.22 -2.27
CA TYR A 83 17.23 2.94 -1.11
C TYR A 83 18.37 3.62 -0.36
N HIS A 84 18.27 4.94 -0.20
CA HIS A 84 19.33 5.77 0.39
C HIS A 84 19.04 6.25 1.81
N GLY A 85 17.78 6.22 2.24
CA GLY A 85 17.36 6.95 3.45
C GLY A 85 17.26 8.46 3.20
N GLY A 86 16.73 9.19 4.16
CA GLY A 86 16.70 10.66 4.10
C GLY A 86 15.66 11.28 5.03
N GLU A 87 15.83 12.57 5.30
CA GLU A 87 14.92 13.31 6.18
C GLU A 87 14.36 14.54 5.45
N ILE A 88 13.04 14.74 5.55
CA ILE A 88 12.34 15.93 5.07
C ILE A 88 11.53 16.52 6.22
N ARG A 89 11.63 17.84 6.39
CA ARG A 89 10.99 18.57 7.48
C ARG A 89 10.27 19.79 6.91
N GLU A 90 9.00 19.94 7.20
CA GLU A 90 8.15 21.06 6.78
C GLU A 90 7.58 21.76 8.02
N GLN A 91 8.21 22.87 8.43
CA GLN A 91 7.69 23.68 9.52
C GLN A 91 6.45 24.46 9.03
N ASN A 92 5.33 24.30 9.73
CA ASN A 92 4.11 25.03 9.45
C ASN A 92 3.47 25.59 10.76
N GLY A 93 2.29 26.20 10.64
CA GLY A 93 1.56 26.80 11.77
C GLY A 93 0.60 25.84 12.49
N ASP A 94 0.62 24.54 12.18
CA ASP A 94 -0.30 23.58 12.75
C ASP A 94 0.01 23.30 14.23
N SER A 95 -1.03 23.03 15.01
CA SER A 95 -0.91 22.73 16.44
C SER A 95 -0.31 21.35 16.74
N LEU A 96 -0.22 20.47 15.73
CA LEU A 96 0.27 19.11 15.86
C LEU A 96 1.45 18.86 14.92
N VAL A 97 2.24 17.84 15.23
CA VAL A 97 3.29 17.32 14.34
C VAL A 97 2.82 16.00 13.78
N HIS A 98 2.86 15.89 12.46
CA HIS A 98 2.72 14.63 11.74
C HIS A 98 4.11 14.14 11.36
N ALA A 99 4.49 12.97 11.85
CA ALA A 99 5.75 12.32 11.53
C ALA A 99 5.47 10.95 10.90
N ALA A 100 6.13 10.68 9.77
CA ALA A 100 6.15 9.39 9.12
C ALA A 100 7.60 8.88 9.09
N LEU A 101 7.83 7.72 9.68
CA LEU A 101 9.12 7.05 9.71
C LEU A 101 9.01 5.74 8.93
N VAL A 102 9.92 5.55 7.98
CA VAL A 102 9.90 4.43 7.05
C VAL A 102 11.30 3.81 6.96
N ALA A 103 11.38 2.51 6.77
CA ALA A 103 12.61 1.80 6.46
C ALA A 103 12.43 0.92 5.22
N GLU A 104 13.53 0.44 4.67
CA GLU A 104 13.51 -0.49 3.54
C GLU A 104 12.77 -1.79 3.91
N SER A 105 11.83 -2.19 3.05
CA SER A 105 11.08 -3.44 3.19
C SER A 105 11.61 -4.51 2.22
N ALA A 106 10.84 -5.58 2.03
CA ALA A 106 11.13 -6.63 1.08
C ALA A 106 10.45 -6.38 -0.28
N ALA A 107 10.96 -7.03 -1.32
CA ALA A 107 10.33 -6.98 -2.64
C ALA A 107 8.94 -7.63 -2.61
N ILE A 108 7.99 -7.03 -3.33
CA ILE A 108 6.62 -7.56 -3.45
C ILE A 108 6.64 -9.01 -3.96
N GLY A 109 5.78 -9.87 -3.40
CA GLY A 109 5.71 -11.29 -3.74
C GLY A 109 6.78 -12.18 -3.09
N SER A 110 7.71 -11.62 -2.30
CA SER A 110 8.66 -12.43 -1.52
C SER A 110 8.03 -12.93 -0.21
N ALA A 111 8.52 -14.06 0.32
CA ALA A 111 8.08 -14.57 1.63
C ALA A 111 8.35 -13.56 2.77
N GLU A 112 9.44 -12.79 2.65
CA GLU A 112 9.78 -11.74 3.61
C GLU A 112 8.75 -10.59 3.59
N ALA A 113 8.16 -10.27 2.44
CA ALA A 113 7.10 -9.27 2.36
C ALA A 113 5.84 -9.70 3.14
N ASN A 114 5.55 -11.00 3.18
CA ASN A 114 4.46 -11.54 4.00
C ASN A 114 4.75 -11.43 5.50
N ALA A 115 6.01 -11.59 5.92
CA ALA A 115 6.40 -11.34 7.30
C ALA A 115 6.23 -9.86 7.68
N PHE A 116 6.57 -8.93 6.77
CA PHE A 116 6.33 -7.50 6.97
C PHE A 116 4.83 -7.13 7.01
N SER A 117 3.97 -7.78 6.22
CA SER A 117 2.52 -7.51 6.27
C SER A 117 1.87 -8.01 7.57
N VAL A 118 2.33 -9.15 8.10
CA VAL A 118 1.95 -9.63 9.43
C VAL A 118 2.48 -8.68 10.51
N LEU A 119 3.75 -8.25 10.43
CA LEU A 119 4.32 -7.28 11.36
C LEU A 119 3.53 -5.96 11.41
N GLN A 120 3.07 -5.46 10.25
CA GLN A 120 2.23 -4.27 10.18
C GLN A 120 0.94 -4.42 10.98
N HIS A 121 0.31 -5.60 10.94
CA HIS A 121 -0.90 -5.90 11.72
C HIS A 121 -0.59 -6.05 13.21
N VAL A 122 0.51 -6.74 13.56
CA VAL A 122 0.98 -6.89 14.94
C VAL A 122 1.26 -5.55 15.61
N LEU A 123 1.94 -4.64 14.91
CA LEU A 123 2.18 -3.29 15.40
C LEU A 123 0.85 -2.52 15.46
N GLY A 124 0.12 -2.46 14.35
CA GLY A 124 -1.26 -2.00 14.21
C GLY A 124 -1.54 -0.56 14.67
N ALA A 125 -2.26 0.22 13.86
CA ALA A 125 -2.77 1.51 14.31
C ALA A 125 -3.89 1.32 15.35
N GLY A 126 -3.88 2.17 16.38
CA GLY A 126 -4.93 2.19 17.39
C GLY A 126 -6.28 2.66 16.86
N PRO A 127 -7.36 2.51 17.65
CA PRO A 127 -8.69 2.96 17.24
C PRO A 127 -8.72 4.46 16.93
N HIS A 128 -9.19 4.81 15.73
CA HIS A 128 -9.37 6.21 15.30
C HIS A 128 -10.58 6.91 15.96
N VAL A 129 -11.39 6.17 16.71
CA VAL A 129 -12.56 6.66 17.45
C VAL A 129 -12.57 6.06 18.85
N LYS A 130 -13.15 6.78 19.82
CA LYS A 130 -13.11 6.44 21.27
C LYS A 130 -13.52 5.00 21.64
N ARG A 131 -14.27 4.30 20.78
CA ARG A 131 -14.69 2.89 20.96
C ARG A 131 -14.40 2.02 19.74
N GLY A 132 -13.38 2.35 18.96
CA GLY A 132 -13.00 1.61 17.77
C GLY A 132 -12.32 0.26 18.08
N SER A 133 -12.25 -0.59 17.07
CA SER A 133 -11.46 -1.83 17.08
C SER A 133 -9.95 -1.53 17.11
N ASN A 134 -9.11 -2.52 17.39
CA ASN A 134 -7.63 -2.43 17.50
C ASN A 134 -7.04 -1.83 18.78
N ALA A 135 -7.81 -1.76 19.87
CA ALA A 135 -7.27 -1.41 21.20
C ALA A 135 -6.24 -2.43 21.75
N THR A 136 -6.05 -3.56 21.06
CA THR A 136 -5.14 -4.64 21.46
C THR A 136 -3.79 -4.62 20.74
N SER A 137 -3.57 -3.70 19.78
CA SER A 137 -2.30 -3.69 19.04
C SER A 137 -1.13 -3.33 19.95
N CYS A 138 0.05 -3.90 19.68
CA CYS A 138 1.23 -3.66 20.51
C CYS A 138 1.60 -2.18 20.54
N LEU A 139 1.53 -1.51 19.39
CA LEU A 139 1.89 -0.10 19.28
C LEU A 139 0.91 0.79 20.04
N TYR A 140 -0.40 0.54 19.89
CA TYR A 140 -1.40 1.34 20.60
C TYR A 140 -1.27 1.20 22.12
N GLN A 141 -1.11 -0.03 22.62
CA GLN A 141 -0.96 -0.25 24.07
C GLN A 141 0.29 0.40 24.64
N ALA A 142 1.39 0.40 23.89
CA ALA A 142 2.63 1.02 24.32
C ALA A 142 2.55 2.55 24.31
N VAL A 143 1.96 3.14 23.26
CA VAL A 143 1.70 4.58 23.22
C VAL A 143 0.75 5.00 24.35
N ALA A 144 -0.31 4.23 24.61
CA ALA A 144 -1.23 4.48 25.72
C ALA A 144 -0.56 4.39 27.11
N LYS A 145 0.56 3.65 27.22
CA LYS A 145 1.38 3.55 28.43
C LYS A 145 2.48 4.62 28.54
N GLY A 146 2.58 5.52 27.56
CA GLY A 146 3.55 6.63 27.59
C GLY A 146 4.97 6.23 27.19
N VAL A 147 5.15 5.24 26.32
CA VAL A 147 6.48 4.92 25.76
C VAL A 147 6.99 6.10 24.92
N HIS A 148 8.19 6.58 25.24
CA HIS A 148 8.75 7.82 24.69
C HIS A 148 9.67 7.63 23.48
N GLN A 149 10.23 6.43 23.25
CA GLN A 149 11.05 6.14 22.06
C GLN A 149 10.28 5.29 21.04
N PRO A 150 10.40 5.59 19.73
CA PRO A 150 9.58 4.97 18.69
C PRO A 150 9.89 3.49 18.42
N PHE A 151 11.06 2.98 18.84
CA PHE A 151 11.51 1.62 18.52
C PHE A 151 11.52 0.63 19.70
N ASP A 152 11.32 1.09 20.94
CA ASP A 152 11.31 0.25 22.15
C ASP A 152 10.37 -0.96 22.02
N ILE A 153 9.27 -0.80 21.28
CA ILE A 153 8.26 -1.85 21.05
C ILE A 153 8.77 -2.91 20.08
N LEU A 154 9.54 -2.52 19.06
CA LEU A 154 10.11 -3.46 18.09
C LEU A 154 11.26 -4.26 18.71
N ASP A 155 12.07 -3.63 19.56
CA ASP A 155 13.13 -4.33 20.30
C ASP A 155 12.56 -5.29 21.34
N SER A 156 11.46 -4.91 21.99
CA SER A 156 10.75 -5.75 22.97
C SER A 156 9.77 -6.75 22.33
N LEU A 157 9.64 -6.79 21.00
CA LEU A 157 8.65 -7.58 20.29
C LEU A 157 8.82 -9.08 20.55
N GLY A 158 10.05 -9.59 20.65
CA GLY A 158 10.32 -11.00 20.95
C GLY A 158 9.77 -11.46 22.30
N SER A 159 9.58 -10.55 23.26
CA SER A 159 8.96 -10.84 24.56
C SER A 159 7.45 -10.63 24.59
N THR A 160 6.95 -9.77 23.70
CA THR A 160 5.54 -9.36 23.63
C THR A 160 4.72 -10.24 22.68
N LEU A 161 5.36 -10.83 21.67
CA LEU A 161 4.73 -11.67 20.66
C LEU A 161 4.40 -13.04 21.26
N SER A 162 3.19 -13.15 21.81
CA SER A 162 2.62 -14.44 22.19
C SER A 162 2.08 -15.16 20.94
N HIS A 163 2.19 -16.49 20.89
CA HIS A 163 1.59 -17.32 19.82
C HIS A 163 0.10 -17.01 19.60
N LYS A 164 -0.65 -16.65 20.66
CA LYS A 164 -2.06 -16.24 20.53
C LYS A 164 -2.23 -14.91 19.80
N LEU A 165 -1.31 -13.96 20.03
CA LEU A 165 -1.32 -12.67 19.37
C LEU A 165 -0.95 -12.83 17.89
N HIS A 166 0.09 -13.62 17.59
CA HIS A 166 0.49 -13.94 16.21
C HIS A 166 -0.69 -14.47 15.39
N LEU A 167 -1.36 -15.52 15.89
CA LEU A 167 -2.53 -16.10 15.23
C LEU A 167 -3.69 -15.12 15.08
N LEU A 168 -3.94 -14.27 16.08
CA LEU A 168 -5.00 -13.25 16.01
C LEU A 168 -4.72 -12.25 14.88
N GLU A 169 -3.50 -11.75 14.78
CA GLU A 169 -3.13 -10.72 13.81
C GLU A 169 -3.05 -11.28 12.39
N MET A 170 -2.61 -12.53 12.22
CA MET A 170 -2.73 -13.24 10.95
C MET A 170 -4.19 -13.38 10.51
N ASN A 171 -5.09 -13.73 11.43
CA ASN A 171 -6.52 -13.85 11.09
C ASN A 171 -7.12 -12.49 10.71
N LYS A 172 -6.72 -11.40 11.35
CA LYS A 172 -7.14 -10.04 10.97
C LYS A 172 -6.61 -9.65 9.59
N LEU A 173 -5.34 -9.95 9.28
CA LEU A 173 -4.76 -9.73 7.95
C LEU A 173 -5.54 -10.48 6.87
N LYS A 174 -5.83 -11.77 7.10
CA LYS A 174 -6.63 -12.59 6.17
C LYS A 174 -8.06 -12.05 6.01
N ALA A 175 -8.70 -11.65 7.10
CA ALA A 175 -10.04 -11.08 7.05
C ALA A 175 -10.04 -9.77 6.25
N GLY A 176 -9.09 -8.88 6.51
CA GLY A 176 -8.96 -7.62 5.76
C GLY A 176 -8.70 -7.85 4.27
N TYR A 177 -7.82 -8.80 3.93
CA TYR A 177 -7.60 -9.22 2.55
C TYR A 177 -8.88 -9.74 1.91
N LEU A 178 -9.57 -10.70 2.53
CA LEU A 178 -10.81 -11.26 1.98
C LEU A 178 -11.92 -10.22 1.84
N MET A 179 -12.08 -9.33 2.82
CA MET A 179 -13.03 -8.21 2.75
C MET A 179 -12.70 -7.25 1.60
N SER A 180 -11.41 -6.96 1.35
CA SER A 180 -11.01 -6.12 0.22
C SER A 180 -11.36 -6.73 -1.15
N LEU A 181 -11.48 -8.06 -1.23
CA LEU A 181 -11.89 -8.77 -2.44
C LEU A 181 -13.41 -8.89 -2.60
N GLU A 182 -14.22 -8.46 -1.62
CA GLU A 182 -15.69 -8.51 -1.70
C GLU A 182 -16.23 -7.54 -2.75
N SER A 183 -15.58 -6.39 -2.91
CA SER A 183 -15.92 -5.47 -3.99
C SER A 183 -15.31 -5.97 -5.29
N SER A 184 -16.08 -5.84 -6.38
CA SER A 184 -15.53 -6.03 -7.73
C SER A 184 -14.30 -5.17 -7.90
N GLU A 185 -14.31 -3.95 -7.38
CA GLU A 185 -13.23 -3.01 -7.45
C GLU A 185 -11.90 -3.49 -6.83
N GLY A 186 -11.94 -4.09 -5.64
CA GLY A 186 -10.73 -4.58 -4.97
C GLY A 186 -10.25 -5.92 -5.50
N PHE A 187 -11.17 -6.81 -5.90
CA PHE A 187 -10.81 -8.13 -6.41
C PHE A 187 -9.93 -8.12 -7.66
N LEU A 188 -10.45 -7.59 -8.73
CA LEU A 188 -10.40 -6.22 -9.05
C LEU A 188 -8.90 -5.73 -9.09
N ASP A 189 -8.58 -4.61 -8.48
CA ASP A 189 -7.21 -4.10 -8.36
C ASP A 189 -6.14 -5.19 -8.03
N GLU A 190 -6.48 -6.18 -7.20
CA GLU A 190 -5.57 -7.29 -6.83
C GLU A 190 -5.04 -8.09 -8.04
N VAL A 191 -5.89 -8.63 -8.94
CA VAL A 191 -5.35 -9.38 -10.10
C VAL A 191 -4.55 -8.47 -11.02
N GLY A 192 -4.96 -7.20 -11.18
CA GLY A 192 -4.23 -6.26 -12.03
C GLY A 192 -2.84 -5.98 -11.48
N SER A 193 -2.76 -5.74 -10.18
CA SER A 193 -1.52 -5.53 -9.43
C SER A 193 -0.63 -6.76 -9.44
N GLN A 194 -1.17 -7.96 -9.19
CA GLN A 194 -0.41 -9.20 -9.26
C GLN A 194 0.09 -9.52 -10.68
N ALA A 195 -0.75 -9.34 -11.70
CA ALA A 195 -0.36 -9.54 -13.08
C ALA A 195 0.76 -8.57 -13.49
N LEU A 196 0.71 -7.32 -13.02
CA LEU A 196 1.75 -6.34 -13.29
C LEU A 196 3.04 -6.63 -12.51
N ALA A 197 2.94 -7.00 -11.24
CA ALA A 197 4.09 -7.18 -10.36
C ALA A 197 4.80 -8.53 -10.55
N ALA A 198 4.02 -9.60 -10.71
CA ALA A 198 4.50 -10.99 -10.76
C ALA A 198 4.29 -11.67 -12.12
N GLY A 199 3.62 -11.02 -13.08
CA GLY A 199 3.31 -11.63 -14.38
C GLY A 199 2.29 -12.77 -14.32
N SER A 200 1.70 -13.02 -13.15
CA SER A 200 0.79 -14.13 -12.90
C SER A 200 -0.23 -13.78 -11.82
N TYR A 201 -1.35 -14.49 -11.82
CA TYR A 201 -2.38 -14.36 -10.79
C TYR A 201 -2.32 -15.54 -9.82
N THR A 202 -2.18 -15.21 -8.54
CA THR A 202 -2.20 -16.12 -7.40
C THR A 202 -3.59 -16.06 -6.76
N PRO A 203 -4.34 -17.18 -6.72
CA PRO A 203 -5.68 -17.18 -6.16
C PRO A 203 -5.66 -16.91 -4.65
N PRO A 204 -6.76 -16.38 -4.07
CA PRO A 204 -6.82 -16.03 -2.66
C PRO A 204 -6.44 -17.18 -1.72
N SER A 205 -6.80 -18.42 -2.06
CA SER A 205 -6.44 -19.61 -1.27
C SER A 205 -4.92 -19.77 -1.10
N THR A 206 -4.14 -19.52 -2.15
CA THR A 206 -2.68 -19.60 -2.11
C THR A 206 -2.09 -18.44 -1.32
N VAL A 207 -2.66 -17.23 -1.45
CA VAL A 207 -2.25 -16.08 -0.64
C VAL A 207 -2.47 -16.35 0.85
N LEU A 208 -3.63 -16.93 1.21
CA LEU A 208 -3.92 -17.31 2.60
C LEU A 208 -2.94 -18.36 3.13
N GLN A 209 -2.55 -19.34 2.31
CA GLN A 209 -1.53 -20.33 2.66
C GLN A 209 -0.14 -19.71 2.87
N GLN A 210 0.23 -18.74 2.04
CA GLN A 210 1.49 -18.01 2.20
C GLN A 210 1.50 -17.17 3.48
N ILE A 211 0.37 -16.60 3.87
CA ILE A 211 0.21 -15.93 5.16
C ILE A 211 0.34 -16.97 6.29
N ASP A 212 -0.35 -18.11 6.19
CA ASP A 212 -0.27 -19.21 7.17
C ASP A 212 1.13 -19.77 7.40
N ALA A 213 1.99 -19.69 6.39
CA ALA A 213 3.36 -20.15 6.48
C ALA A 213 4.30 -19.22 7.27
N VAL A 214 3.87 -18.00 7.62
CA VAL A 214 4.70 -17.03 8.34
C VAL A 214 4.87 -17.45 9.81
N ALA A 215 6.10 -17.72 10.22
CA ALA A 215 6.43 -18.07 11.60
C ALA A 215 6.75 -16.84 12.46
N ASP A 216 6.66 -17.00 13.78
CA ASP A 216 7.03 -15.96 14.77
C ASP A 216 8.45 -15.42 14.53
N ALA A 217 9.38 -16.30 14.17
CA ALA A 217 10.77 -15.95 13.87
C ALA A 217 10.90 -15.01 12.67
N ASP A 218 10.05 -15.17 11.65
CA ASP A 218 10.06 -14.34 10.45
C ASP A 218 9.62 -12.91 10.78
N VAL A 219 8.58 -12.77 11.63
CA VAL A 219 8.08 -11.48 12.11
C VAL A 219 9.14 -10.76 12.97
N ILE A 220 9.81 -11.50 13.86
CA ILE A 220 10.91 -10.96 14.69
C ILE A 220 12.08 -10.51 13.82
N ASN A 221 12.44 -11.28 12.79
CA ASN A 221 13.52 -10.92 11.88
C ASN A 221 13.17 -9.70 11.04
N ALA A 222 11.92 -9.59 10.56
CA ALA A 222 11.42 -8.41 9.87
C ALA A 222 11.48 -7.16 10.76
N ALA A 223 11.11 -7.27 12.04
CA ALA A 223 11.21 -6.19 13.01
C ALA A 223 12.66 -5.75 13.24
N LYS A 224 13.58 -6.69 13.44
CA LYS A 224 15.02 -6.40 13.58
C LYS A 224 15.60 -5.71 12.35
N LYS A 225 15.21 -6.16 11.15
CA LYS A 225 15.61 -5.54 9.88
C LYS A 225 15.08 -4.11 9.76
N PHE A 226 13.86 -3.85 10.22
CA PHE A 226 13.30 -2.50 10.24
C PHE A 226 14.08 -1.57 11.18
N VAL A 227 14.39 -2.02 12.41
CA VAL A 227 15.12 -1.21 13.41
C VAL A 227 16.55 -0.92 12.99
N SER A 228 17.27 -1.92 12.46
CA SER A 228 18.68 -1.80 12.04
C SER A 228 18.85 -1.21 10.63
N GLY A 229 17.78 -1.17 9.85
CA GLY A 229 17.79 -0.66 8.49
C GLY A 229 17.98 0.86 8.43
N ARG A 230 18.37 1.36 7.25
CA ARG A 230 18.38 2.80 7.01
C ARG A 230 16.96 3.37 7.13
N LYS A 231 16.83 4.47 7.84
CA LYS A 231 15.55 5.13 8.10
C LYS A 231 15.35 6.29 7.11
N SER A 232 14.09 6.57 6.78
CA SER A 232 13.66 7.81 6.15
C SER A 232 12.56 8.44 6.99
N MET A 233 12.64 9.74 7.23
CA MET A 233 11.70 10.46 8.10
C MET A 233 11.12 11.66 7.35
N ALA A 234 9.80 11.78 7.35
CA ALA A 234 9.10 12.96 6.88
C ALA A 234 8.31 13.57 8.04
N THR A 235 8.51 14.86 8.32
CA THR A 235 7.79 15.58 9.37
C THR A 235 7.16 16.85 8.83
N SER A 236 5.93 17.14 9.26
CA SER A 236 5.22 18.38 8.94
C SER A 236 4.44 18.83 10.18
N GLY A 237 4.50 20.11 10.53
CA GLY A 237 3.87 20.64 11.75
C GLY A 237 4.70 21.66 12.52
N ASN A 238 4.45 21.75 13.82
CA ASN A 238 5.28 22.50 14.76
C ASN A 238 6.51 21.70 15.26
N LEU A 239 7.62 21.75 14.52
CA LEU A 239 8.77 20.86 14.69
C LEU A 239 9.75 21.25 15.80
N GLY A 240 9.42 22.23 16.67
CA GLY A 240 10.33 22.75 17.69
C GLY A 240 10.85 21.73 18.71
N HIS A 241 10.14 20.60 18.87
CA HIS A 241 10.49 19.51 19.78
C HIS A 241 10.63 18.15 19.08
N THR A 242 10.61 18.12 17.75
CA THR A 242 10.65 16.87 16.99
C THR A 242 12.11 16.41 16.81
N PRO A 243 12.48 15.19 17.25
CA PRO A 243 13.86 14.69 17.11
C PRO A 243 14.30 14.58 15.65
N PHE A 244 15.61 14.55 15.40
CA PHE A 244 16.17 14.23 14.09
C PHE A 244 16.29 12.73 13.90
N ILE A 245 16.44 12.29 12.66
CA ILE A 245 16.57 10.86 12.36
C ILE A 245 17.80 10.22 13.00
N ASP A 246 18.87 10.98 13.21
CA ASP A 246 20.11 10.54 13.85
C ASP A 246 19.96 10.39 15.37
N ASP A 247 18.91 10.98 15.95
CA ASP A 247 18.58 10.88 17.38
C ASP A 247 17.69 9.65 17.69
N LEU A 248 17.29 8.87 16.67
CA LEU A 248 16.33 7.76 16.73
C LEU A 248 16.97 6.38 16.47
#